data_AF-A0A927JX84-F1
#
_entry.id   AF-A0A927JX84-F1
#
_cell.length_a   1.000
_cell.length_b   1.000
_cell.length_c   1.000
_cell.angle_alpha   90.00
_cell.angle_beta   90.00
_cell.angle_gamma   90.00
#
_symmetry.space_group_name_H-M   'P 1'
#
loop_
_entity.id
_entity.type
_entity.pdbx_description
1 polymer ?
#
loop_
_entity_poly.entity_id
_entity_poly.type
_entity_poly.pdbx_seq_one_letter_code
_entity_poly.pdbx_strand_id
1 'polypeptide(L)'
;MATQVIQERFSAQRPVPLSRRAATLALVIAIHAAILWLMLHIAPAIMSPPPGPEDALVVDMLPADRVAPAAQPAQKAQRKAAAGAASSPQPVARTAPPPDIPPPPPVPTAPSSNAWSRVIPMTGRDFARAAIAPGAKAPADGNAGAGDAAGDSGDGDSPSDAGGGSGGGERLYAADWYRRPTHAELSTYLPRRAQPGWGEVACRTIPNNQVTDCREIGQSSRGSGLAGAVRQAAWQFRIVPPRVGGRPMVGTWVRIRITYSDRGAAIE
;
A
#
# COMPACT_ATOMS: atom_id res chain seq x y z
N MET A 1 19.01 36.80 49.23
CA MET A 1 18.99 35.62 50.13
C MET A 1 17.77 34.73 49.93
N ALA A 2 17.26 34.55 48.70
CA ALA A 2 16.07 33.72 48.41
C ALA A 2 16.38 32.46 47.57
N THR A 3 17.62 32.33 47.10
CA THR A 3 18.06 31.26 46.18
C THR A 3 18.62 30.02 46.88
N GLN A 4 18.87 30.07 48.20
CA GLN A 4 19.43 28.91 48.93
C GLN A 4 18.37 27.93 49.45
N VAL A 5 17.10 28.33 49.59
CA VAL A 5 16.06 27.48 50.22
C VAL A 5 15.55 26.37 49.29
N ILE A 6 15.73 26.49 47.97
CA ILE A 6 15.21 25.50 46.99
C ILE A 6 16.16 24.30 46.83
N GLN A 7 17.47 24.46 47.08
CA GLN A 7 18.43 23.37 46.89
C GLN A 7 18.41 22.30 47.99
N GLU A 8 17.89 22.60 49.19
CA GLU A 8 17.89 21.63 50.29
C GLU A 8 16.80 20.56 50.20
N ARG A 9 15.81 20.71 49.30
CA ARG A 9 14.70 19.74 49.19
C ARG A 9 14.99 18.54 48.28
N PHE A 10 16.10 18.53 47.56
CA PHE A 10 16.42 17.46 46.59
C PHE A 10 17.41 16.40 47.10
N SER A 11 17.97 16.55 48.30
CA SER A 11 19.10 15.71 48.76
C SER A 11 18.72 14.54 49.68
N ALA A 12 17.44 14.29 49.95
CA ALA A 12 17.01 13.18 50.82
C ALA A 12 16.29 12.06 50.05
N GLN A 13 16.87 11.56 48.96
CA GLN A 13 16.47 10.25 48.45
C GLN A 13 17.01 9.18 49.40
N ARG A 14 16.19 8.77 50.39
CA ARG A 14 16.52 7.63 51.25
C ARG A 14 16.85 6.44 50.36
N PRO A 15 18.00 5.76 50.55
CA PRO A 15 18.34 4.59 49.77
C PRO A 15 17.25 3.55 49.95
N VAL A 16 16.52 3.25 48.87
CA VAL A 16 15.49 2.21 48.86
C VAL A 16 16.16 0.91 49.29
N PRO A 17 15.67 0.22 50.34
CA PRO A 17 16.32 -0.97 50.86
C PRO A 17 16.44 -2.03 49.75
N LEU A 18 17.58 -2.71 49.73
CA LEU A 18 17.92 -3.72 48.70
C LEU A 18 16.82 -4.79 48.56
N SER A 19 16.16 -5.16 49.67
CA SER A 19 15.02 -6.09 49.68
C SER A 19 13.84 -5.61 48.84
N ARG A 20 13.56 -4.31 48.81
CA ARG A 20 12.45 -3.73 48.03
C ARG A 20 12.79 -3.68 46.54
N ARG A 21 14.06 -3.42 46.20
CA ARG A 21 14.55 -3.47 44.81
C ARG A 21 14.54 -4.91 44.27
N ALA A 22 14.97 -5.87 45.09
CA ALA A 22 14.92 -7.29 44.76
C ALA A 22 13.48 -7.78 44.59
N ALA A 23 12.55 -7.36 45.46
CA ALA A 23 11.13 -7.70 45.34
C ALA A 23 10.50 -7.13 44.05
N THR A 24 10.80 -5.88 43.69
CA THR A 24 10.31 -5.31 42.43
C THR A 24 10.88 -6.04 41.20
N LEU A 25 12.17 -6.41 41.24
CA LEU A 25 12.81 -7.12 40.15
C LEU A 25 12.24 -8.54 40.00
N ALA A 26 12.05 -9.26 41.11
CA ALA A 26 11.41 -10.57 41.13
C ALA A 26 9.97 -10.52 40.58
N LEU A 27 9.18 -9.50 40.97
CA LEU A 27 7.82 -9.32 40.46
C LEU A 27 7.80 -9.07 38.95
N VAL A 28 8.69 -8.22 38.44
CA VAL A 28 8.80 -7.96 37.00
C VAL A 28 9.18 -9.22 36.24
N ILE A 29 10.15 -10.00 36.73
CA ILE A 29 10.54 -11.27 36.13
C ILE A 29 9.38 -12.26 36.12
N ALA A 30 8.65 -12.39 37.23
CA ALA A 30 7.50 -13.28 37.34
C ALA A 30 6.39 -12.92 36.32
N ILE A 31 6.11 -11.62 36.14
CA ILE A 31 5.13 -11.15 35.15
C ILE A 31 5.58 -11.51 33.72
N HIS A 32 6.86 -11.29 33.37
CA HIS A 32 7.36 -11.63 32.05
C HIS A 32 7.34 -13.15 31.81
N ALA A 33 7.72 -13.95 32.81
CA ALA A 33 7.64 -15.40 32.73
C ALA A 33 6.20 -15.89 32.54
N ALA A 34 5.23 -15.29 33.26
CA ALA A 34 3.81 -15.61 33.10
C ALA A 34 3.28 -15.24 31.70
N ILE A 35 3.68 -14.09 31.14
CA ILE A 35 3.31 -13.69 29.78
C ILE A 35 3.91 -14.66 28.75
N LEU A 36 5.19 -15.02 28.88
CA LEU A 36 5.84 -15.99 27.99
C LEU A 36 5.18 -17.36 28.06
N TRP A 37 4.85 -17.82 29.27
CA TRP A 37 4.14 -19.07 29.50
C TRP A 37 2.75 -19.05 28.86
N LEU A 38 2.01 -17.95 29.02
CA LEU A 38 0.71 -17.75 28.38
C LEU A 38 0.81 -17.77 26.85
N MET A 39 1.82 -17.12 26.27
CA MET A 39 2.04 -17.14 24.82
C MET A 39 2.37 -18.55 24.32
N LEU A 40 3.16 -19.33 25.06
CA LEU A 40 3.44 -20.73 24.71
C LEU A 40 2.20 -21.62 24.80
N HIS A 41 1.31 -21.39 25.76
CA HIS A 41 0.10 -22.17 25.93
C HIS A 41 -1.02 -21.82 24.94
N ILE A 42 -1.08 -20.56 24.49
CA ILE A 42 -2.08 -20.09 23.52
C ILE A 42 -1.58 -20.27 22.07
N ALA A 43 -0.28 -20.49 21.86
CA ALA A 43 0.26 -20.74 20.53
C ALA A 43 -0.48 -21.93 19.88
N PRO A 44 -1.25 -21.71 18.79
CA PRO A 44 -1.79 -22.82 18.01
C PRO A 44 -0.60 -23.61 17.45
N ALA A 45 -0.67 -24.94 17.46
CA ALA A 45 0.34 -25.78 16.85
C ALA A 45 0.40 -25.49 15.33
N ILE A 46 1.25 -24.53 14.93
CA ILE A 46 1.39 -24.02 13.56
C ILE A 46 2.09 -25.03 12.61
N MET A 47 2.25 -26.27 13.04
CA MET A 47 2.65 -27.39 12.19
C MET A 47 1.68 -28.54 12.36
N SER A 48 0.52 -28.41 11.73
CA SER A 48 -0.05 -29.57 11.03
C SER A 48 0.37 -29.40 9.56
N PRO A 49 1.16 -30.30 8.96
CA PRO A 49 1.38 -30.26 7.52
C PRO A 49 0.00 -30.34 6.83
N PRO A 50 -0.19 -29.63 5.70
CA PRO A 50 -1.47 -29.67 5.00
C PRO A 50 -1.83 -31.14 4.70
N PRO A 51 -3.08 -31.58 4.94
CA PRO A 51 -3.53 -32.81 4.32
C PRO A 51 -3.26 -32.68 2.81
N GLY A 52 -2.73 -33.75 2.23
CA GLY A 52 -2.41 -33.80 0.81
C GLY A 52 -3.64 -33.48 -0.04
N PRO A 53 -3.50 -33.33 -1.36
CA PRO A 53 -4.63 -33.07 -2.24
C PRO A 53 -5.64 -34.23 -2.17
N GLU A 54 -6.61 -34.13 -1.27
CA GLU A 54 -7.79 -34.98 -1.20
C GLU A 54 -8.64 -34.62 -2.45
N ASP A 55 -8.64 -35.56 -3.40
CA ASP A 55 -9.61 -35.79 -4.46
C ASP A 55 -10.13 -34.59 -5.27
N ALA A 56 -9.56 -34.46 -6.47
CA ALA A 56 -10.24 -33.82 -7.58
C ALA A 56 -11.63 -34.47 -7.76
N LEU A 57 -12.68 -33.66 -7.64
CA LEU A 57 -14.05 -34.04 -7.95
C LEU A 57 -14.14 -34.35 -9.46
N VAL A 58 -13.91 -35.61 -9.83
CA VAL A 58 -14.20 -36.11 -11.17
C VAL A 58 -15.72 -36.20 -11.28
N VAL A 59 -16.35 -35.18 -11.86
CA VAL A 59 -17.73 -35.26 -12.31
C VAL A 59 -17.73 -36.11 -13.57
N ASP A 60 -17.94 -37.41 -13.39
CA ASP A 60 -18.21 -38.33 -14.49
C ASP A 60 -19.64 -38.07 -14.99
N MET A 61 -19.77 -37.44 -16.16
CA MET A 61 -21.06 -37.21 -16.80
C MET A 61 -21.56 -38.54 -17.37
N LEU A 62 -22.50 -39.16 -16.67
CA LEU A 62 -23.23 -40.34 -17.15
C LEU A 62 -23.93 -40.02 -18.49
N PRO A 63 -23.74 -40.82 -19.56
CA PRO A 63 -24.46 -40.64 -20.82
C PRO A 63 -25.96 -40.86 -20.61
N ALA A 64 -26.78 -40.01 -21.24
CA ALA A 64 -28.24 -39.98 -21.13
C ALA A 64 -28.99 -41.15 -21.78
N ASP A 65 -28.39 -42.34 -21.84
CA ASP A 65 -28.92 -43.47 -22.63
C ASP A 65 -28.88 -44.80 -21.88
N ARG A 66 -29.32 -44.89 -20.61
CA ARG A 66 -29.71 -46.18 -20.00
C ARG A 66 -30.85 -46.04 -18.99
N VAL A 67 -32.08 -45.99 -19.51
CA VAL A 67 -33.24 -46.56 -18.83
C VAL A 67 -33.00 -48.06 -18.72
N ALA A 68 -32.94 -48.59 -17.49
CA ALA A 68 -32.91 -50.03 -17.28
C ALA A 68 -34.27 -50.65 -17.62
N PRO A 69 -34.26 -51.87 -18.19
CA PRO A 69 -34.95 -52.93 -17.47
C PRO A 69 -34.08 -54.18 -17.27
N ALA A 70 -34.23 -54.73 -16.08
CA ALA A 70 -34.23 -56.14 -15.65
C ALA A 70 -33.37 -57.22 -16.36
N ALA A 71 -32.78 -58.04 -15.46
CA ALA A 71 -32.47 -59.47 -15.60
C ALA A 71 -31.10 -59.91 -16.19
N GLN A 72 -30.34 -60.57 -15.31
CA GLN A 72 -29.14 -61.43 -15.47
C GLN A 72 -29.37 -62.68 -16.37
N PRO A 73 -28.39 -63.60 -16.60
CA PRO A 73 -26.91 -63.61 -16.42
C PRO A 73 -26.12 -64.32 -17.58
N ALA A 74 -24.81 -64.57 -17.34
CA ALA A 74 -23.94 -65.62 -17.93
C ALA A 74 -23.25 -65.25 -19.27
N GLN A 75 -22.03 -65.65 -19.64
CA GLN A 75 -20.90 -66.37 -19.03
C GLN A 75 -19.69 -66.22 -19.99
N LYS A 76 -18.46 -66.36 -19.46
CA LYS A 76 -17.21 -66.85 -20.10
C LYS A 76 -16.76 -66.21 -21.43
N ALA A 77 -15.64 -65.50 -21.44
CA ALA A 77 -14.29 -66.07 -21.56
C ALA A 77 -13.98 -66.70 -22.93
N GLN A 78 -13.12 -65.97 -23.65
CA GLN A 78 -11.87 -66.47 -24.23
C GLN A 78 -11.84 -66.97 -25.68
N ARG A 79 -11.02 -66.22 -26.44
CA ARG A 79 -9.96 -66.66 -27.37
C ARG A 79 -10.31 -67.12 -28.79
N LYS A 80 -9.53 -66.47 -29.67
CA LYS A 80 -8.75 -66.98 -30.80
C LYS A 80 -9.46 -67.11 -32.15
N ALA A 81 -9.09 -66.14 -33.00
CA ALA A 81 -8.34 -66.33 -34.25
C ALA A 81 -8.91 -67.30 -35.29
N ALA A 82 -9.23 -66.78 -36.48
CA ALA A 82 -8.32 -66.84 -37.63
C ALA A 82 -8.98 -66.25 -38.88
N ALA A 83 -8.13 -65.76 -39.79
CA ALA A 83 -8.34 -65.55 -41.23
C ALA A 83 -9.38 -64.48 -41.64
N GLY A 84 -9.17 -63.64 -42.63
CA GLY A 84 -8.10 -63.51 -43.61
C GLY A 84 -8.53 -62.46 -44.64
N ALA A 85 -7.56 -62.04 -45.46
CA ALA A 85 -7.72 -61.40 -46.77
C ALA A 85 -8.55 -60.10 -46.87
N ALA A 86 -7.89 -58.99 -47.18
CA ALA A 86 -7.90 -58.41 -48.52
C ALA A 86 -7.11 -57.09 -48.54
N SER A 87 -6.08 -57.07 -49.39
CA SER A 87 -5.33 -55.87 -49.76
C SER A 87 -6.20 -55.00 -50.68
N SER A 88 -6.29 -53.70 -50.38
CA SER A 88 -6.79 -52.69 -51.32
C SER A 88 -5.73 -51.59 -51.45
N PRO A 89 -5.38 -51.13 -52.67
CA PRO A 89 -4.32 -50.14 -52.85
C PRO A 89 -4.75 -48.76 -52.31
N GLN A 90 -3.91 -48.14 -51.48
CA GLN A 90 -4.08 -46.75 -51.09
C GLN A 90 -3.91 -45.83 -52.31
N PRO A 91 -4.79 -44.83 -52.52
CA PRO A 91 -4.54 -43.75 -53.46
C PRO A 91 -3.40 -42.88 -52.92
N VAL A 92 -2.39 -42.62 -53.75
CA VAL A 92 -1.36 -41.61 -53.48
C VAL A 92 -2.01 -40.22 -53.35
N ALA A 93 -2.16 -39.76 -52.11
CA ALA A 93 -2.54 -38.39 -51.82
C ALA A 93 -1.40 -37.46 -52.27
N ARG A 94 -1.73 -36.53 -53.16
CA ARG A 94 -0.84 -35.44 -53.56
C ARG A 94 -0.61 -34.54 -52.35
N THR A 95 0.64 -34.36 -51.95
CA THR A 95 1.05 -33.41 -50.93
C THR A 95 0.70 -31.99 -51.40
N ALA A 96 -0.15 -31.29 -50.64
CA ALA A 96 -0.33 -29.85 -50.80
C ALA A 96 0.94 -29.13 -50.28
N PRO A 97 1.36 -28.01 -50.89
CA PRO A 97 2.45 -27.20 -50.36
C PRO A 97 2.06 -26.63 -48.98
N PRO A 98 3.03 -26.49 -48.06
CA PRO A 98 2.75 -25.94 -46.73
C PRO A 98 2.27 -24.48 -46.84
N PRO A 99 1.34 -24.05 -45.97
CA PRO A 99 0.93 -22.66 -45.90
C PRO A 99 2.09 -21.77 -45.42
N ASP A 100 2.22 -20.59 -46.05
CA ASP A 100 3.15 -19.56 -45.60
C ASP A 100 2.76 -19.10 -44.18
N ILE A 101 3.66 -19.37 -43.24
CA ILE A 101 3.52 -18.92 -41.85
C ILE A 101 3.95 -17.44 -41.82
N PRO A 102 3.10 -16.51 -41.37
CA PRO A 102 3.51 -15.11 -41.20
C PRO A 102 4.67 -15.03 -40.18
N PRO A 103 5.62 -14.09 -40.37
CA PRO A 103 6.77 -13.99 -39.48
C PRO A 103 6.32 -13.72 -38.04
N PRO A 104 6.99 -14.33 -37.04
CA PRO A 104 6.65 -14.12 -35.64
C PRO A 104 6.79 -12.64 -35.26
N PRO A 105 5.96 -12.14 -34.33
CA PRO A 105 6.07 -10.78 -33.83
C PRO A 105 7.46 -10.55 -33.20
N PRO A 106 8.01 -9.34 -33.30
CA PRO A 106 9.31 -9.03 -32.71
C PRO A 106 9.25 -9.25 -31.20
N VAL A 107 10.12 -10.14 -30.71
CA VAL A 107 10.36 -10.33 -29.28
C VAL A 107 10.88 -9.03 -28.67
N PRO A 108 10.34 -8.57 -27.52
CA PRO A 108 10.93 -7.46 -26.78
C PRO A 108 12.37 -7.81 -26.42
N THR A 109 13.31 -6.96 -26.84
CA THR A 109 14.71 -7.08 -26.45
C THR A 109 14.80 -7.02 -24.93
N ALA A 110 15.36 -8.08 -24.33
CA ALA A 110 15.67 -8.08 -22.91
C ALA A 110 16.52 -6.84 -22.58
N PRO A 111 16.22 -6.09 -21.50
CA PRO A 111 16.97 -4.90 -21.16
C PRO A 111 18.44 -5.30 -20.92
N SER A 112 19.33 -4.68 -21.68
CA SER A 112 20.77 -4.91 -21.60
C SER A 112 21.23 -4.70 -20.15
N SER A 113 22.00 -5.64 -19.63
CA SER A 113 22.53 -5.62 -18.26
C SER A 113 23.62 -4.56 -18.03
N ASN A 114 23.88 -3.68 -19.01
CA ASN A 114 24.88 -2.65 -18.87
C ASN A 114 24.44 -1.62 -17.81
N ALA A 115 25.37 -1.13 -17.00
CA ALA A 115 25.05 -0.15 -15.96
C ALA A 115 24.40 1.13 -16.53
N TRP A 116 24.68 1.42 -17.79
CA TRP A 116 24.18 2.57 -18.55
C TRP A 116 22.71 2.48 -18.99
N SER A 117 22.09 1.29 -19.02
CA SER A 117 20.64 1.15 -19.29
C SER A 117 19.76 1.55 -18.11
N ARG A 118 20.35 1.69 -16.90
CA ARG A 118 19.66 2.17 -15.70
C ARG A 118 19.80 3.69 -15.49
N VAL A 119 20.51 4.36 -16.38
CA VAL A 119 20.66 5.82 -16.37
C VAL A 119 19.71 6.37 -17.43
N ILE A 120 18.77 7.22 -17.00
CA ILE A 120 17.91 7.95 -17.92
C ILE A 120 18.79 9.00 -18.62
N PRO A 121 18.99 8.94 -19.95
CA PRO A 121 19.72 9.99 -20.64
C PRO A 121 18.88 11.26 -20.61
N MET A 122 19.35 12.27 -19.88
CA MET A 122 18.71 13.60 -19.82
C MET A 122 19.62 14.62 -20.49
N THR A 123 19.04 15.52 -21.29
CA THR A 123 19.80 16.65 -21.84
C THR A 123 20.04 17.70 -20.76
N GLY A 124 21.05 18.58 -20.92
CA GLY A 124 21.30 19.66 -19.96
C GLY A 124 20.10 20.60 -19.76
N ARG A 125 19.23 20.71 -20.76
CA ARG A 125 17.97 21.47 -20.67
C ARG A 125 16.93 20.76 -19.80
N ASP A 126 16.87 19.43 -19.85
CA ASP A 126 15.98 18.63 -19.01
C ASP A 126 16.41 18.68 -17.54
N PHE A 127 17.72 18.66 -17.29
CA PHE A 127 18.28 18.89 -15.95
C PHE A 127 17.93 20.29 -15.40
N ALA A 128 18.05 21.32 -16.23
CA ALA A 128 17.70 22.69 -15.83
C ALA A 128 16.19 22.86 -15.53
N ARG A 129 15.33 22.12 -16.22
CA ARG A 129 13.87 22.11 -15.97
C ARG A 129 13.47 21.33 -14.72
N ALA A 130 14.23 20.27 -14.39
CA ALA A 130 13.99 19.46 -13.19
C ALA A 130 14.62 20.07 -11.92
N ALA A 131 15.45 21.10 -12.06
CA ALA A 131 16.09 21.77 -10.93
C ALA A 131 15.08 22.65 -10.17
N ILE A 132 14.62 22.17 -9.02
CA ILE A 132 13.81 22.96 -8.09
C ILE A 132 14.75 23.88 -7.29
N ALA A 133 15.10 25.04 -7.85
CA ALA A 133 15.75 26.10 -7.10
C ALA A 133 14.70 26.80 -6.21
N PRO A 134 14.95 26.98 -4.90
CA PRO A 134 14.06 27.77 -4.06
C PRO A 134 14.06 29.22 -4.57
N GLY A 135 12.96 29.65 -5.18
CA GLY A 135 12.73 31.06 -5.54
C GLY A 135 13.04 31.48 -6.98
N ALA A 136 13.40 30.58 -7.90
CA ALA A 136 13.55 30.94 -9.31
C ALA A 136 12.27 30.58 -10.10
N LYS A 137 11.50 31.60 -10.50
CA LYS A 137 10.45 31.43 -11.52
C LYS A 137 11.14 31.07 -12.85
N ALA A 138 10.77 29.94 -13.44
CA ALA A 138 11.19 29.58 -14.79
C ALA A 138 10.78 30.70 -15.78
N PRO A 139 11.60 31.03 -16.79
CA PRO A 139 11.20 31.98 -17.81
C PRO A 139 10.03 31.37 -18.59
N ALA A 140 8.93 32.13 -18.60
CA ALA A 140 7.69 31.80 -19.26
C ALA A 140 7.84 32.06 -20.76
N ASP A 141 7.93 30.99 -21.54
CA ASP A 141 7.64 31.04 -22.98
C ASP A 141 6.30 30.35 -23.23
N GLY A 142 5.26 31.18 -23.35
CA GLY A 142 4.10 30.93 -24.21
C GLY A 142 3.03 29.93 -23.72
N ASN A 143 2.18 30.35 -22.78
CA ASN A 143 0.75 30.60 -23.05
C ASN A 143 0.12 31.18 -21.79
N ALA A 144 -0.24 32.46 -21.85
CA ALA A 144 -0.98 33.13 -20.79
C ALA A 144 -2.39 32.52 -20.71
N GLY A 145 -2.65 31.74 -19.67
CA GLY A 145 -3.99 31.52 -19.13
C GLY A 145 -4.09 32.27 -17.82
N ALA A 146 -4.37 33.58 -17.88
CA ALA A 146 -4.93 34.29 -16.74
C ALA A 146 -6.31 33.66 -16.47
N GLY A 147 -6.37 32.77 -15.49
CA GLY A 147 -7.61 32.25 -14.96
C GLY A 147 -8.01 33.08 -13.76
N ASP A 148 -8.65 34.22 -14.01
CA ASP A 148 -9.53 34.83 -13.03
C ASP A 148 -10.52 33.76 -12.60
N ALA A 149 -10.48 33.38 -11.32
CA ALA A 149 -11.44 32.47 -10.73
C ALA A 149 -12.78 33.21 -10.55
N ALA A 150 -13.50 33.38 -11.67
CA ALA A 150 -14.93 33.60 -11.72
C ALA A 150 -15.57 32.23 -12.02
N GLY A 151 -16.49 31.82 -11.14
CA GLY A 151 -16.90 30.42 -10.98
C GLY A 151 -17.89 29.86 -12.00
N ASP A 152 -18.35 28.66 -11.62
CA ASP A 152 -19.42 27.81 -12.18
C ASP A 152 -18.93 26.84 -13.27
N SER A 153 -18.95 25.51 -13.09
CA SER A 153 -20.12 24.71 -12.75
C SER A 153 -19.76 23.24 -12.41
N GLY A 154 -20.45 22.69 -11.41
CA GLY A 154 -21.27 21.48 -11.64
C GLY A 154 -20.70 20.06 -11.48
N ASP A 155 -19.41 19.75 -11.64
CA ASP A 155 -19.05 18.34 -11.91
C ASP A 155 -18.65 17.49 -10.69
N GLY A 156 -18.54 18.06 -9.50
CA GLY A 156 -18.29 17.29 -8.26
C GLY A 156 -16.94 16.57 -8.20
N ASP A 157 -16.01 16.90 -9.12
CA ASP A 157 -14.68 16.31 -9.18
C ASP A 157 -13.68 17.06 -8.28
N SER A 158 -12.88 16.30 -7.53
CA SER A 158 -11.88 16.85 -6.62
C SER A 158 -10.62 17.34 -7.35
N PRO A 159 -10.03 18.49 -6.97
CA PRO A 159 -8.77 18.98 -7.54
C PRO A 159 -7.60 18.01 -7.33
N SER A 160 -6.78 17.79 -8.37
CA SER A 160 -5.60 16.93 -8.32
C SER A 160 -4.36 17.64 -8.84
N ASP A 161 -3.21 17.45 -8.19
CA ASP A 161 -1.92 17.92 -8.71
C ASP A 161 -1.22 16.81 -9.50
N ALA A 162 -0.79 17.14 -10.71
CA ALA A 162 -0.15 16.22 -11.65
C ALA A 162 1.36 15.97 -11.37
N GLY A 163 1.92 16.57 -10.32
CA GLY A 163 3.38 16.69 -10.16
C GLY A 163 3.88 16.55 -8.72
N GLY A 164 3.54 15.45 -8.05
CA GLY A 164 4.04 15.19 -6.69
C GLY A 164 3.30 14.06 -5.99
N GLY A 165 3.29 12.86 -6.59
CA GLY A 165 2.69 11.69 -5.97
C GLY A 165 3.40 11.25 -4.68
N SER A 166 2.75 10.39 -3.89
CA SER A 166 3.21 9.80 -2.61
C SER A 166 4.44 8.87 -2.71
N GLY A 167 5.38 9.17 -3.63
CA GLY A 167 6.56 8.36 -3.93
C GLY A 167 6.36 7.28 -5.00
N GLY A 168 5.18 7.18 -5.63
CA GLY A 168 4.84 6.12 -6.59
C GLY A 168 4.21 6.55 -7.92
N GLY A 169 4.23 7.86 -8.25
CA GLY A 169 3.65 8.37 -9.51
C GLY A 169 2.12 8.43 -9.57
N GLU A 170 1.42 7.99 -8.52
CA GLU A 170 -0.04 8.11 -8.40
C GLU A 170 -0.48 9.57 -8.21
N ARG A 171 -1.68 9.91 -8.71
CA ARG A 171 -2.27 11.25 -8.59
C ARG A 171 -2.50 11.60 -7.12
N LEU A 172 -2.14 12.81 -6.75
CA LEU A 172 -2.32 13.34 -5.40
C LEU A 172 -3.42 14.41 -5.41
N TYR A 173 -4.47 14.19 -4.63
CA TYR A 173 -5.62 15.09 -4.51
C TYR A 173 -5.48 15.99 -3.28
N ALA A 174 -6.05 17.18 -3.30
CA ALA A 174 -6.17 17.97 -2.07
C ALA A 174 -7.12 17.27 -1.09
N ALA A 175 -6.79 17.26 0.20
CA ALA A 175 -7.65 16.65 1.21
C ALA A 175 -8.82 17.57 1.59
N ASP A 176 -10.04 17.07 1.43
CA ASP A 176 -11.25 17.72 1.93
C ASP A 176 -11.63 17.18 3.32
N TRP A 177 -11.95 18.07 4.26
CA TRP A 177 -12.18 17.69 5.65
C TRP A 177 -13.64 17.37 5.94
N TYR A 178 -13.90 16.19 6.50
CA TYR A 178 -15.19 15.88 7.13
C TYR A 178 -15.25 16.48 8.54
N ARG A 179 -14.18 16.29 9.32
CA ARG A 179 -13.98 16.95 10.61
C ARG A 179 -12.52 17.34 10.73
N ARG A 180 -12.29 18.64 10.92
CA ARG A 180 -10.96 19.19 11.18
C ARG A 180 -10.49 18.79 12.59
N PRO A 181 -9.25 18.30 12.76
CA PRO A 181 -8.67 18.06 14.07
C PRO A 181 -8.49 19.37 14.83
N THR A 182 -8.62 19.30 16.14
CA THR A 182 -8.43 20.45 17.03
C THR A 182 -6.94 20.67 17.32
N HIS A 183 -6.59 21.88 17.77
CA HIS A 183 -5.22 22.15 18.16
C HIS A 183 -4.72 21.23 19.28
N ALA A 184 -5.56 20.92 20.27
CA ALA A 184 -5.21 20.03 21.38
C ALA A 184 -4.97 18.58 20.92
N GLU A 185 -5.72 18.12 19.91
CA GLU A 185 -5.50 16.80 19.29
C GLU A 185 -4.14 16.76 18.59
N LEU A 186 -3.76 17.83 17.86
CA LEU A 186 -2.50 17.89 17.13
C LEU A 186 -1.28 18.18 18.02
N SER A 187 -1.42 18.99 19.07
CA SER A 187 -0.30 19.48 19.89
C SER A 187 0.45 18.36 20.61
N THR A 188 -0.21 17.24 20.88
CA THR A 188 0.38 16.07 21.56
C THR A 188 1.43 15.37 20.70
N TYR A 189 1.37 15.55 19.38
CA TYR A 189 2.31 14.94 18.43
C TYR A 189 3.48 15.85 18.07
N LEU A 190 3.47 17.10 18.53
CA LEU A 190 4.54 18.04 18.23
C LEU A 190 5.83 17.69 19.00
N PRO A 191 7.01 17.87 18.37
CA PRO A 191 8.28 17.74 19.07
C PRO A 191 8.40 18.79 20.19
N ARG A 192 9.11 18.45 21.28
CA ARG A 192 9.24 19.28 22.50
C ARG A 192 9.68 20.73 22.28
N ARG A 193 10.35 21.02 21.16
CA ARG A 193 10.81 22.37 20.78
C ARG A 193 10.39 22.70 19.34
N ALA A 194 9.18 22.31 18.97
CA ALA A 194 8.61 22.62 17.66
C ALA A 194 8.64 24.14 17.42
N GLN A 195 9.18 24.53 16.26
CA GLN A 195 9.06 25.90 15.77
C GLN A 195 7.81 26.02 14.91
N PRO A 196 7.22 27.23 14.79
CA PRO A 196 6.19 27.51 13.80
C PRO A 196 6.62 27.08 12.40
N GLY A 197 5.67 26.56 11.62
CA GLY A 197 5.98 25.97 10.33
C GLY A 197 4.83 25.14 9.79
N TRP A 198 5.09 24.32 8.78
CA TRP A 198 4.08 23.40 8.25
C TRP A 198 4.65 22.00 8.11
N GLY A 199 3.77 21.01 8.25
CA GLY A 199 4.04 19.61 7.95
C GLY A 199 3.04 19.11 6.94
N GLU A 200 3.50 18.32 5.98
CA GLU A 200 2.68 17.80 4.90
C GLU A 200 2.89 16.30 4.72
N VAL A 201 1.76 15.59 4.63
CA VAL A 201 1.73 14.15 4.43
C VAL A 201 0.82 13.79 3.27
N ALA A 202 1.18 12.74 2.55
CA ALA A 202 0.30 12.06 1.61
C ALA A 202 -0.28 10.83 2.30
N CYS A 203 -1.60 10.72 2.39
CA CYS A 203 -2.26 9.56 2.97
C CYS A 203 -3.23 8.92 1.98
N ARG A 204 -3.53 7.64 2.16
CA ARG A 204 -4.49 6.90 1.35
C ARG A 204 -5.87 6.92 2.01
N THR A 205 -6.91 7.27 1.27
CA THR A 205 -8.29 7.30 1.79
C THR A 205 -8.81 5.88 2.05
N ILE A 206 -9.56 5.70 3.14
CA ILE A 206 -10.25 4.44 3.48
C ILE A 206 -11.72 4.74 3.82
N PRO A 207 -12.58 3.70 3.89
CA PRO A 207 -13.99 3.89 4.24
C PRO A 207 -14.17 4.62 5.59
N ASN A 208 -15.36 5.19 5.80
CA ASN A 208 -15.72 5.96 7.00
C ASN A 208 -14.92 7.27 7.18
N ASN A 209 -14.57 7.91 6.06
CA ASN A 209 -13.83 9.17 6.01
C ASN A 209 -12.52 9.12 6.79
N GLN A 210 -11.77 8.02 6.72
CA GLN A 210 -10.49 7.87 7.41
C GLN A 210 -9.35 7.79 6.41
N VAL A 211 -8.12 7.81 6.92
CA VAL A 211 -6.92 7.65 6.11
C VAL A 211 -5.96 6.61 6.70
N THR A 212 -5.17 6.00 5.82
CA THR A 212 -4.12 5.01 6.14
C THR A 212 -2.87 5.28 5.30
N ASP A 213 -1.81 4.50 5.52
CA ASP A 213 -0.58 4.50 4.71
C ASP A 213 0.08 5.87 4.52
N CYS A 214 0.00 6.72 5.55
CA CYS A 214 0.50 8.09 5.50
C CYS A 214 2.03 8.17 5.35
N ARG A 215 2.49 8.97 4.40
CA ARG A 215 3.89 9.24 4.09
C ARG A 215 4.19 10.73 4.21
N GLU A 216 5.36 11.06 4.74
CA GLU A 216 5.83 12.44 4.87
C GLU A 216 6.35 12.93 3.51
N ILE A 217 5.76 14.00 2.98
CA ILE A 217 6.10 14.53 1.65
C ILE A 217 6.73 15.92 1.70
N GLY A 218 6.53 16.66 2.79
CA GLY A 218 7.10 18.00 2.92
C GLY A 218 7.00 18.58 4.34
N GLN A 219 7.87 19.52 4.64
CA GLN A 219 7.80 20.34 5.85
C GLN A 219 8.57 21.66 5.65
N SER A 220 8.22 22.70 6.41
CA SER A 220 8.81 24.04 6.29
C SER A 220 10.33 24.08 6.48
N SER A 221 10.86 23.29 7.41
CA SER A 221 12.30 23.20 7.68
C SER A 221 12.69 21.74 7.81
N ARG A 222 13.75 21.30 7.11
CA ARG A 222 14.26 19.93 7.20
C ARG A 222 14.64 19.62 8.66
N GLY A 223 14.25 18.45 9.15
CA GLY A 223 14.47 18.03 10.53
C GLY A 223 13.55 18.65 11.59
N SER A 224 12.58 19.50 11.24
CA SER A 224 11.62 20.10 12.20
C SER A 224 10.69 19.09 12.87
N GLY A 225 10.48 17.91 12.27
CA GLY A 225 9.58 16.87 12.78
C GLY A 225 8.10 17.17 12.59
N LEU A 226 7.74 18.26 11.88
CA LEU A 226 6.35 18.66 11.69
C LEU A 226 5.57 17.68 10.79
N ALA A 227 6.16 17.18 9.70
CA ALA A 227 5.51 16.17 8.87
C ALA A 227 5.27 14.87 9.65
N GLY A 228 6.26 14.46 10.46
CA GLY A 228 6.14 13.32 11.36
C GLY A 228 5.02 13.48 12.39
N ALA A 229 4.88 14.67 12.98
CA ALA A 229 3.77 14.97 13.89
C ALA A 229 2.40 14.81 13.21
N VAL A 230 2.26 15.31 11.97
CA VAL A 230 1.02 15.16 11.19
C VAL A 230 0.76 13.68 10.88
N ARG A 231 1.78 12.91 10.47
CA ARG A 231 1.67 11.48 10.20
C ARG A 231 1.22 10.70 11.44
N GLN A 232 1.77 11.03 12.60
CA GLN A 232 1.40 10.40 13.87
C GLN A 232 -0.02 10.75 14.32
N ALA A 233 -0.51 11.95 14.00
CA ALA A 233 -1.88 12.37 14.28
C ALA A 233 -2.91 11.82 13.27
N ALA A 234 -2.46 11.30 12.12
CA ALA A 234 -3.33 11.04 10.97
C ALA A 234 -4.44 10.01 11.21
N TRP A 235 -4.28 9.09 12.16
CA TRP A 235 -5.32 8.13 12.54
C TRP A 235 -6.60 8.79 13.09
N GLN A 236 -6.49 10.04 13.57
CA GLN A 236 -7.63 10.80 14.09
C GLN A 236 -8.37 11.58 12.99
N PHE A 237 -7.75 11.74 11.82
CA PHE A 237 -8.24 12.62 10.78
C PHE A 237 -9.50 12.07 10.13
N ARG A 238 -10.46 12.97 9.91
CA ARG A 238 -11.68 12.65 9.18
C ARG A 238 -11.73 13.42 7.87
N ILE A 239 -11.46 12.72 6.78
CA ILE A 239 -11.25 13.28 5.45
C ILE A 239 -12.29 12.68 4.50
N VAL A 240 -12.99 13.56 3.78
CA VAL A 240 -13.92 13.16 2.73
C VAL A 240 -13.09 12.64 1.55
N PRO A 241 -13.30 11.38 1.12
CA PRO A 241 -12.57 10.86 -0.02
C PRO A 241 -12.85 11.68 -1.29
N PRO A 242 -11.83 11.92 -2.14
CA PRO A 242 -12.00 12.61 -3.41
C PRO A 242 -13.12 11.99 -4.23
N ARG A 243 -13.89 12.82 -4.91
CA ARG A 243 -14.94 12.36 -5.82
C ARG A 243 -14.48 12.55 -7.25
N VAL A 244 -14.76 11.56 -8.10
CA VAL A 244 -14.59 11.65 -9.56
C VAL A 244 -15.83 11.04 -10.21
N GLY A 245 -16.51 11.81 -11.06
CA GLY A 245 -17.82 11.49 -11.62
C GLY A 245 -18.88 11.27 -10.52
N GLY A 246 -18.84 12.07 -9.45
CA GLY A 246 -19.79 12.00 -8.33
C GLY A 246 -19.63 10.78 -7.39
N ARG A 247 -18.69 9.87 -7.64
CA ARG A 247 -18.45 8.68 -6.79
C ARG A 247 -17.24 8.89 -5.87
N PRO A 248 -17.32 8.56 -4.57
CA PRO A 248 -16.18 8.65 -3.66
C PRO A 248 -15.12 7.61 -4.02
N MET A 249 -13.88 8.04 -4.13
CA MET A 249 -12.73 7.21 -4.43
C MET A 249 -12.01 6.79 -3.15
N VAL A 250 -12.19 5.53 -2.79
CA VAL A 250 -11.46 4.88 -1.69
C VAL A 250 -10.15 4.32 -2.21
N GLY A 251 -9.07 4.41 -1.43
CA GLY A 251 -7.76 3.92 -1.83
C GLY A 251 -6.96 4.94 -2.64
N THR A 252 -7.36 6.21 -2.65
CA THR A 252 -6.70 7.28 -3.40
C THR A 252 -5.83 8.12 -2.48
N TRP A 253 -4.73 8.65 -3.03
CA TRP A 253 -3.82 9.51 -2.27
C TRP A 253 -4.35 10.93 -2.15
N VAL A 254 -4.38 11.44 -0.92
CA VAL A 254 -4.71 12.81 -0.57
C VAL A 254 -3.54 13.50 0.12
N ARG A 255 -3.35 14.78 -0.17
CA ARG A 255 -2.36 15.64 0.44
C ARG A 255 -2.97 16.40 1.60
N ILE A 256 -2.34 16.29 2.75
CA ILE A 256 -2.79 16.92 3.99
C ILE A 256 -1.68 17.82 4.49
N ARG A 257 -1.97 19.13 4.55
CA ARG A 257 -1.05 20.14 5.05
C ARG A 257 -1.58 20.74 6.34
N ILE A 258 -0.74 20.74 7.38
CA ILE A 258 -1.04 21.36 8.67
C ILE A 258 0.01 22.43 8.94
N THR A 259 -0.44 23.64 9.21
CA THR A 259 0.39 24.80 9.55
C THR A 259 0.33 25.04 11.05
N TYR A 260 1.46 24.95 11.73
CA TYR A 260 1.60 25.26 13.15
C TYR A 260 2.09 26.69 13.33
N SER A 261 1.40 27.44 14.18
CA SER A 261 1.75 28.82 14.55
C SER A 261 1.78 28.96 16.07
N ASP A 262 2.29 30.08 16.58
CA ASP A 262 2.25 30.40 18.01
C ASP A 262 0.82 30.48 18.57
N ARG A 263 -0.16 30.72 17.69
CA ARG A 263 -1.60 30.75 18.02
C ARG A 263 -2.26 29.36 17.94
N GLY A 264 -1.53 28.35 17.51
CA GLY A 264 -2.00 26.98 17.35
C GLY A 264 -1.87 26.44 15.92
N ALA A 265 -2.44 25.25 15.71
CA ALA A 265 -2.43 24.57 14.42
C ALA A 265 -3.60 25.03 13.54
N ALA A 266 -3.29 25.54 12.35
CA ALA A 266 -4.19 25.87 11.26
C ALA A 266 -4.09 24.80 10.16
N ILE A 267 -5.18 24.64 9.42
CA ILE A 267 -5.31 23.66 8.33
C ILE A 267 -5.57 24.46 7.06
N GLU A 268 -4.79 24.19 6.02
CA GLU A 268 -4.93 24.79 4.69
C GLU A 268 -5.45 23.75 3.68
#